data_AF-B3NUG8-F1
#
_entry.id   AF-B3NUG8-F1
#
_cell.length_a   1.000
_cell.length_b   1.000
_cell.length_c   1.000
_cell.angle_alpha   90.00
_cell.angle_beta   90.00
_cell.angle_gamma   90.00
#
_symmetry.space_group_name_H-M   'P 1'
#
loop_
_entity.id
_entity.type
_entity.pdbx_description
1 polymer ?
#
loop_
_entity_poly.entity_id
_entity_poly.type
_entity_poly.pdbx_seq_one_letter_code
_entity_poly.pdbx_strand_id
1 'polypeptide(L)'
;MDIFESFCRTCGNECLESLSIYNESAQALDKMVPISDMLAACLPASLPPLDPEDDYPKQICRICVKKLSMAFEFSHQWLGAHSEFNVALKFEQRRRRSQASKSQSQSQTQTPTHRAEPMNEQRPTEPADAVPPKIQSEKAAAPVTAEAKCSSDSRPGFKCGICHECFHTEIACKFHFKFSHKDL
;
A
#
# COMPACT_ATOMS: atom_id res chain seq x y z
N MET A 1 -22.48 -30.60 -27.31
CA MET A 1 -21.69 -30.57 -26.06
C MET A 1 -20.52 -29.68 -26.34
N ASP A 2 -20.38 -28.61 -25.57
CA ASP A 2 -19.21 -27.76 -25.66
C ASP A 2 -18.01 -28.56 -25.18
N ILE A 3 -16.99 -28.67 -26.03
CA ILE A 3 -15.81 -29.52 -25.81
C ILE A 3 -15.05 -29.12 -24.53
N PHE A 4 -15.31 -27.90 -24.03
CA PHE A 4 -14.66 -27.31 -22.87
C PHE A 4 -15.51 -27.30 -21.59
N GLU A 5 -16.75 -27.81 -21.63
CA GLU A 5 -17.62 -27.85 -20.43
C GLU A 5 -17.04 -28.72 -19.31
N SER A 6 -16.12 -29.64 -19.62
CA SER A 6 -15.46 -30.48 -18.62
C SER A 6 -14.06 -29.99 -18.24
N PHE A 7 -13.48 -28.98 -18.90
CA PHE A 7 -12.10 -28.55 -18.68
C PHE A 7 -11.98 -27.36 -17.74
N CYS A 8 -11.07 -27.45 -16.77
CA CYS A 8 -10.78 -26.33 -15.89
C CYS A 8 -9.88 -25.29 -16.59
N ARG A 9 -10.33 -24.03 -16.64
CA ARG A 9 -9.57 -22.89 -17.18
C ARG A 9 -8.18 -22.71 -16.57
N THR A 10 -8.03 -23.03 -15.29
CA THR A 10 -6.79 -22.78 -14.55
C THR A 10 -5.76 -23.89 -14.72
N CYS A 11 -6.16 -25.15 -14.63
CA CYS A 11 -5.22 -26.28 -14.67
C CYS A 11 -5.24 -27.06 -15.99
N GLY A 12 -6.20 -26.80 -16.88
CA GLY A 12 -6.33 -27.49 -18.17
C GLY A 12 -6.76 -28.96 -18.08
N ASN A 13 -7.10 -29.45 -16.88
CA ASN A 13 -7.53 -30.83 -16.68
C ASN A 13 -9.05 -30.96 -16.84
N GLU A 14 -9.48 -32.10 -17.35
CA GLU A 14 -10.88 -32.53 -17.32
C GLU A 14 -11.31 -32.82 -15.87
N CYS A 15 -12.46 -32.28 -15.46
CA CYS A 15 -12.96 -32.29 -14.10
C CYS A 15 -14.46 -32.61 -14.08
N LEU A 16 -14.85 -33.63 -13.31
CA LEU A 16 -16.24 -34.07 -13.18
C LEU A 16 -17.11 -33.10 -12.35
N GLU A 17 -16.49 -32.32 -11.46
CA GLU A 17 -17.14 -31.34 -10.59
C GLU A 17 -16.53 -29.95 -10.79
N SER A 18 -16.71 -29.39 -11.98
CA SER A 18 -16.34 -28.00 -12.26
C SER A 18 -17.46 -27.04 -11.87
N LEU A 19 -17.06 -25.79 -11.62
CA LEU A 19 -17.94 -24.68 -11.31
C LEU A 19 -17.83 -23.63 -12.41
N SER A 20 -18.95 -23.00 -12.77
CA SER A 20 -19.01 -21.91 -13.74
C SER A 20 -18.34 -20.66 -13.18
N ILE A 21 -17.35 -20.14 -13.90
CA ILE A 21 -16.60 -18.94 -13.49
C ILE A 21 -17.50 -17.70 -13.36
N TYR A 22 -18.52 -17.60 -14.21
CA TYR A 22 -19.34 -16.38 -14.34
C TYR A 22 -20.68 -16.47 -13.60
N ASN A 23 -21.09 -17.66 -13.18
CA ASN A 23 -22.40 -17.87 -12.55
C ASN A 23 -22.29 -18.32 -11.08
N GLU A 24 -21.12 -18.77 -10.63
CA GLU A 24 -20.95 -19.30 -9.28
C GLU A 24 -20.05 -18.44 -8.40
N SER A 25 -20.23 -18.60 -7.10
CA SER A 25 -19.48 -17.91 -6.05
C SER A 25 -18.79 -18.94 -5.14
N ALA A 26 -17.70 -18.53 -4.53
CA ALA A 26 -16.96 -19.33 -3.57
C ALA A 26 -16.80 -18.58 -2.24
N GLN A 27 -16.65 -19.34 -1.14
CA GLN A 27 -16.37 -18.77 0.17
C GLN A 27 -14.93 -18.20 0.19
N ALA A 28 -14.80 -16.93 0.57
CA ALA A 28 -13.53 -16.26 0.86
C ALA A 28 -13.77 -15.03 1.76
N LEU A 29 -12.86 -14.74 2.70
CA LEU A 29 -13.00 -13.62 3.66
C LEU A 29 -14.35 -13.65 4.41
N ASP A 30 -14.77 -14.84 4.85
CA ASP A 30 -16.05 -15.07 5.55
C ASP A 30 -17.32 -14.68 4.78
N LYS A 31 -17.23 -14.51 3.45
CA LYS A 31 -18.38 -14.23 2.57
C LYS A 31 -18.33 -15.05 1.28
N MET A 32 -19.46 -15.12 0.58
CA MET A 32 -19.49 -15.64 -0.79
C MET A 32 -19.04 -14.54 -1.76
N VAL A 33 -18.05 -14.86 -2.60
CA VAL A 33 -17.47 -13.95 -3.60
C VAL A 33 -17.60 -14.58 -4.98
N PRO A 34 -18.03 -13.84 -6.02
CA PRO A 34 -18.06 -14.35 -7.39
C PRO A 34 -16.68 -14.86 -7.83
N ILE A 35 -16.64 -16.03 -8.46
CA ILE A 35 -15.38 -16.64 -8.91
C ILE A 35 -14.68 -15.74 -9.93
N SER A 36 -15.43 -15.06 -10.81
CA SER A 36 -14.92 -14.07 -11.75
C SER A 36 -14.15 -12.95 -11.06
N ASP A 37 -14.67 -12.42 -9.95
CA ASP A 37 -14.07 -11.31 -9.21
C ASP A 37 -12.78 -11.75 -8.52
N MET A 38 -12.79 -12.97 -7.97
CA MET A 38 -11.59 -13.55 -7.37
C MET A 38 -10.48 -13.74 -8.41
N LEU A 39 -10.82 -14.28 -9.59
CA LEU A 39 -9.85 -14.43 -10.68
C LEU A 39 -9.33 -13.07 -11.15
N ALA A 40 -10.20 -12.08 -11.34
CA ALA A 40 -9.81 -10.75 -11.77
C ALA A 40 -8.86 -10.06 -10.76
N ALA A 41 -9.11 -10.21 -9.45
CA ALA A 41 -8.27 -9.65 -8.40
C ALA A 41 -6.89 -10.34 -8.29
N CYS A 42 -6.81 -11.62 -8.65
CA CYS A 42 -5.58 -12.41 -8.59
C CYS A 42 -4.83 -12.50 -9.92
N LEU A 43 -5.38 -11.97 -11.02
CA LEU A 43 -4.74 -12.02 -12.33
C LEU A 43 -3.53 -11.08 -12.37
N PRO A 44 -2.35 -11.53 -12.83
CA PRO A 44 -1.23 -10.64 -13.08
C PRO A 44 -1.60 -9.56 -14.11
N ALA A 45 -1.12 -8.33 -13.90
CA ALA A 45 -1.36 -7.20 -14.81
C ALA A 45 -0.78 -7.40 -16.23
N SER A 46 0.09 -8.39 -16.41
CA SER A 46 0.63 -8.78 -17.72
C SER A 46 -0.35 -9.60 -18.57
N LEU A 47 -1.44 -10.09 -17.98
CA LEU A 47 -2.46 -10.87 -18.68
C LEU A 47 -3.70 -10.01 -18.98
N PRO A 48 -4.41 -10.30 -20.09
CA PRO A 48 -5.65 -9.60 -20.41
C PRO A 48 -6.73 -9.87 -19.34
N PRO A 49 -7.67 -8.94 -19.11
CA PRO A 49 -8.82 -9.18 -18.23
C PRO A 49 -9.63 -10.41 -18.65
N LEU A 50 -10.40 -10.97 -17.72
CA LEU A 50 -11.34 -12.04 -18.06
C LEU A 50 -12.43 -11.54 -19.01
N ASP A 51 -12.62 -12.25 -20.11
CA ASP A 51 -13.65 -11.99 -21.10
C ASP A 51 -14.66 -13.16 -21.13
N PRO A 52 -15.96 -12.94 -20.84
CA PRO A 52 -16.99 -13.96 -20.96
C PRO A 52 -17.13 -14.54 -22.36
N GLU A 53 -16.76 -13.80 -23.40
CA GLU A 53 -16.95 -14.17 -24.80
C GLU A 53 -15.70 -14.85 -25.43
N ASP A 54 -14.62 -15.04 -24.66
CA ASP A 54 -13.42 -15.69 -25.19
C ASP A 54 -13.60 -17.21 -25.45
N ASP A 55 -12.71 -17.81 -26.24
CA ASP A 55 -12.80 -19.24 -26.58
C ASP A 55 -12.22 -20.17 -25.49
N TYR A 56 -11.88 -19.64 -24.30
CA TYR A 56 -11.29 -20.42 -23.22
C TYR A 56 -12.36 -21.08 -22.34
N PRO A 57 -12.02 -22.18 -21.62
CA PRO A 57 -12.99 -22.87 -20.77
C PRO A 57 -13.68 -21.93 -19.76
N LYS A 58 -15.00 -22.06 -19.61
CA LYS A 58 -15.80 -21.20 -18.70
C LYS A 58 -15.96 -21.81 -17.31
N GLN A 59 -15.18 -22.84 -17.04
CA GLN A 59 -15.31 -23.75 -15.90
C GLN A 59 -14.02 -23.76 -15.08
N ILE A 60 -14.14 -23.91 -13.76
CA ILE A 60 -13.01 -24.02 -12.84
C ILE A 60 -13.25 -25.18 -11.86
N CYS A 61 -12.24 -26.01 -11.62
CA CYS A 61 -12.41 -27.13 -10.70
C CYS A 61 -12.35 -26.67 -9.25
N ARG A 62 -13.01 -27.43 -8.36
CA ARG A 62 -13.03 -27.15 -6.91
C ARG A 62 -11.64 -27.02 -6.28
N ILE A 63 -10.65 -27.76 -6.80
CA ILE A 63 -9.26 -27.67 -6.33
C ILE A 63 -8.66 -26.30 -6.67
N CYS A 64 -8.86 -25.83 -7.90
CA CYS A 64 -8.41 -24.50 -8.33
C CYS A 64 -9.18 -23.39 -7.62
N VAL A 65 -10.47 -23.56 -7.35
CA VAL A 65 -11.23 -22.60 -6.51
C VAL A 65 -10.68 -22.51 -5.09
N LYS A 66 -10.34 -23.62 -4.44
CA LYS A 66 -9.71 -23.59 -3.10
C LYS A 66 -8.37 -22.83 -3.11
N LYS A 67 -7.53 -23.07 -4.12
CA LYS A 67 -6.25 -22.35 -4.30
C LYS A 67 -6.49 -20.87 -4.58
N LEU A 68 -7.51 -20.55 -5.37
CA LEU A 68 -7.91 -19.18 -5.68
C LEU A 68 -8.40 -18.44 -4.43
N SER A 69 -9.25 -19.06 -3.59
CA SER A 69 -9.67 -18.48 -2.31
C SER A 69 -8.47 -18.12 -1.44
N MET A 70 -7.49 -19.03 -1.31
CA MET A 70 -6.27 -18.75 -0.54
C MET A 70 -5.48 -17.57 -1.13
N ALA A 71 -5.30 -17.52 -2.46
CA ALA A 71 -4.59 -16.43 -3.11
C ALA A 71 -5.30 -15.09 -2.97
N PHE A 72 -6.63 -15.09 -3.06
CA PHE A 72 -7.49 -13.92 -2.93
C PHE A 72 -7.46 -13.35 -1.51
N GLU A 73 -7.56 -14.21 -0.49
CA GLU A 73 -7.46 -13.78 0.91
C GLU A 73 -6.08 -13.21 1.22
N PHE A 74 -5.03 -13.87 0.75
CA PHE A 74 -3.67 -13.39 0.89
C PHE A 74 -3.47 -12.03 0.22
N SER A 75 -3.95 -11.84 -1.02
CA SER A 75 -3.77 -10.57 -1.73
C SER A 75 -4.47 -9.41 -1.02
N HIS A 76 -5.68 -9.63 -0.49
CA HIS A 76 -6.41 -8.63 0.29
C HIS A 76 -5.69 -8.27 1.59
N GLN A 77 -5.23 -9.27 2.34
CA GLN A 77 -4.47 -9.03 3.58
C GLN A 77 -3.15 -8.33 3.31
N TRP A 78 -2.44 -8.74 2.26
CA TRP A 78 -1.19 -8.10 1.82
C TRP A 78 -1.40 -6.63 1.46
N LEU A 79 -2.41 -6.30 0.65
CA LEU A 79 -2.70 -4.92 0.27
C LEU A 79 -3.04 -4.05 1.49
N GLY A 80 -3.84 -4.59 2.42
CA GLY A 80 -4.15 -3.93 3.69
C GLY A 80 -2.87 -3.62 4.48
N ALA A 81 -2.10 -4.65 4.80
CA ALA A 81 -0.85 -4.52 5.56
C ALA A 81 0.17 -3.61 4.88
N HIS A 82 0.30 -3.70 3.55
CA HIS A 82 1.21 -2.86 2.78
C HIS A 82 0.81 -1.38 2.83
N SER A 83 -0.49 -1.08 2.78
CA SER A 83 -1.00 0.28 2.90
C SER A 83 -0.74 0.87 4.30
N GLU A 84 -0.98 0.08 5.35
CA GLU A 84 -0.73 0.47 6.74
C GLU A 84 0.75 0.73 7.00
N PHE A 85 1.61 -0.16 6.50
CA PHE A 85 3.05 -0.01 6.59
C PHE A 85 3.53 1.28 5.92
N ASN A 86 3.04 1.60 4.72
CA ASN A 86 3.38 2.83 4.01
C ASN A 86 2.92 4.09 4.76
N VAL A 87 1.79 4.04 5.45
CA VAL A 87 1.33 5.13 6.33
C VAL A 87 2.27 5.27 7.53
N ALA A 88 2.62 4.15 8.19
CA ALA A 88 3.54 4.15 9.32
C ALA A 88 4.93 4.73 8.97
N LEU A 89 5.47 4.38 7.79
CA LEU A 89 6.73 4.94 7.30
C LEU A 89 6.67 6.46 7.12
N LYS A 90 5.55 7.01 6.63
CA LYS A 90 5.37 8.46 6.51
C LYS A 90 5.39 9.16 7.87
N PHE A 91 4.79 8.54 8.89
CA PHE A 91 4.85 9.06 10.26
C PHE A 91 6.26 9.03 10.84
N GLU A 92 7.02 7.95 10.60
CA GLU A 92 8.41 7.85 11.06
C GLU A 92 9.29 8.92 10.40
N GLN A 93 9.19 9.10 9.09
CA GLN A 93 9.92 10.15 8.37
C GLN A 93 9.57 11.57 8.86
N ARG A 94 8.30 11.83 9.18
CA ARG A 94 7.88 13.11 9.79
C ARG A 94 8.49 13.28 11.18
N ARG A 95 8.43 12.25 12.03
CA ARG A 95 9.04 12.28 13.37
C ARG A 95 10.53 12.56 13.33
N ARG A 96 11.28 11.91 12.43
CA ARG A 96 12.73 12.15 12.24
C ARG A 96 13.00 13.60 11.82
N ARG A 97 12.23 14.16 10.88
CA ARG A 97 12.34 15.58 10.47
C ARG A 97 12.06 16.53 11.64
N SER A 98 10.99 16.30 12.41
CA SER A 98 10.65 17.13 13.57
C SER A 98 11.74 17.10 14.66
N GLN A 99 12.38 15.95 14.87
CA GLN A 99 13.50 15.84 15.82
C GLN A 99 14.73 16.61 15.32
N ALA A 100 15.08 16.51 14.04
CA ALA A 100 16.19 17.24 13.44
C ALA A 100 15.99 18.78 13.51
N SER A 101 14.77 19.27 13.29
CA SER A 101 14.47 20.69 13.44
C SER A 101 14.56 21.16 14.90
N LYS A 102 14.19 20.32 15.87
CA LYS A 102 14.31 20.66 17.30
C LYS A 102 15.78 20.73 17.74
N SER A 103 16.63 19.82 17.29
CA SER A 103 18.06 19.84 17.65
C SER A 103 18.84 20.98 17.00
N GLN A 104 18.40 21.50 15.84
CA GLN A 104 19.01 22.68 15.23
C GLN A 104 18.59 24.00 15.92
N SER A 105 17.40 24.02 16.53
CA SER A 105 16.84 25.18 17.23
C SER A 105 17.42 25.39 18.64
N GLN A 106 17.96 24.34 19.27
CA GLN A 106 18.63 24.43 20.58
C GLN A 106 20.08 24.92 20.51
N SER A 107 20.69 24.96 19.32
CA SER A 107 22.10 25.35 19.14
C SER A 107 22.31 26.86 18.93
N GLN A 108 21.24 27.68 18.91
CA GLN A 108 21.34 29.13 18.63
C GLN A 108 21.05 30.06 19.82
N THR A 109 20.83 29.52 21.04
CA THR A 109 20.47 30.36 22.20
C THR A 109 21.44 30.22 23.38
N GLN A 110 22.74 30.19 23.11
CA GLN A 110 23.75 30.42 24.15
C GLN A 110 24.90 31.33 23.66
N THR A 111 24.82 32.60 24.05
CA THR A 111 25.97 33.44 24.41
C THR A 111 25.53 34.29 25.62
N PRO A 112 26.38 34.48 26.65
CA PRO A 112 27.56 35.33 26.49
C PRO A 112 28.87 34.81 27.13
N THR A 113 29.96 35.11 26.42
CA THR A 113 31.26 35.61 26.93
C THR A 113 32.04 34.77 27.96
N HIS A 114 33.04 34.01 27.49
CA HIS A 114 34.44 34.23 27.93
C HIS A 114 35.43 33.61 26.94
N ARG A 115 36.47 34.40 26.65
CA ARG A 115 37.57 34.18 25.71
C ARG A 115 38.67 33.36 26.38
N ALA A 116 39.12 32.28 25.73
CA ALA A 116 40.49 31.76 25.78
C ALA A 116 40.75 30.88 24.55
N GLU A 117 41.93 31.03 23.96
CA GLU A 117 42.36 30.63 22.62
C GLU A 117 42.91 29.17 22.55
N PRO A 118 43.42 28.68 21.40
CA PRO A 118 43.15 27.34 20.88
C PRO A 118 44.25 26.32 21.18
N MET A 119 43.91 25.02 21.13
CA MET A 119 44.92 23.98 20.94
C MET A 119 44.53 23.05 19.79
N ASN A 120 45.45 23.05 18.83
CA ASN A 120 45.53 22.31 17.59
C ASN A 120 45.89 20.84 17.90
N GLU A 121 45.11 19.87 17.43
CA GLU A 121 45.62 18.50 17.24
C GLU A 121 44.86 17.75 16.13
N GLN A 122 45.40 17.92 14.92
CA GLN A 122 45.65 16.91 13.89
C GLN A 122 44.55 15.89 13.52
N ARG A 123 43.94 16.18 12.35
CA ARG A 123 43.54 15.19 11.34
C ARG A 123 44.77 14.45 10.78
N PRO A 124 44.62 13.17 10.44
CA PRO A 124 45.22 12.62 9.22
C PRO A 124 44.19 12.49 8.07
N THR A 125 44.58 12.98 6.90
CA THR A 125 43.96 12.82 5.57
C THR A 125 44.57 11.56 4.91
N GLU A 126 43.83 10.62 4.32
CA GLU A 126 43.53 10.44 2.86
C GLU A 126 43.13 8.96 2.62
N PRO A 127 42.66 8.51 1.42
CA PRO A 127 42.04 9.21 0.29
C PRO A 127 40.71 8.57 -0.20
N ALA A 128 40.04 9.30 -1.10
CA ALA A 128 39.18 8.86 -2.21
C ALA A 128 38.33 7.56 -2.10
N ASP A 129 37.01 7.70 -2.07
CA ASP A 129 36.21 7.46 -3.29
C ASP A 129 34.81 8.08 -3.16
N ALA A 130 34.57 9.12 -3.96
CA ALA A 130 33.28 9.78 -4.07
C ALA A 130 32.65 9.34 -5.39
N VAL A 131 31.63 8.50 -5.33
CA VAL A 131 30.72 8.26 -6.46
C VAL A 131 29.31 8.74 -6.04
N PRO A 132 28.88 9.93 -6.48
CA PRO A 132 27.47 10.32 -6.39
C PRO A 132 26.70 9.65 -7.54
N PRO A 133 25.51 9.06 -7.32
CA PRO A 133 24.66 8.67 -8.43
C PRO A 133 24.03 9.93 -9.06
N LYS A 134 24.52 10.29 -10.25
CA LYS A 134 23.82 11.16 -11.21
C LYS A 134 22.54 10.45 -11.65
N ILE A 135 21.37 10.95 -11.24
CA ILE A 135 20.12 10.70 -11.96
C ILE A 135 19.80 11.96 -12.75
N GLN A 136 19.82 11.81 -14.07
CA GLN A 136 19.56 12.87 -15.04
C GLN A 136 18.10 13.30 -14.93
N SER A 137 17.92 14.62 -14.85
CA SER A 137 16.64 15.31 -14.90
C SER A 137 16.48 15.94 -16.27
N GLU A 138 15.65 15.34 -17.12
CA GLU A 138 15.01 15.92 -18.31
C GLU A 138 13.75 15.04 -18.53
N LYS A 139 12.53 15.53 -18.73
CA LYS A 139 12.09 16.70 -19.48
C LYS A 139 10.66 17.04 -19.05
N ALA A 140 10.38 18.34 -18.93
CA ALA A 140 9.07 18.89 -18.64
C ALA A 140 8.04 18.59 -19.74
N ALA A 141 6.81 18.25 -19.35
CA ALA A 141 5.61 18.45 -20.15
C ALA A 141 4.56 19.15 -19.26
N ALA A 142 3.97 20.21 -19.82
CA ALA A 142 3.10 21.18 -19.16
C ALA A 142 1.71 20.59 -18.78
N PRO A 143 0.92 21.27 -17.92
CA PRO A 143 -0.25 20.71 -17.27
C PRO A 143 -1.49 20.80 -18.17
N VAL A 144 -2.29 19.73 -18.21
CA VAL A 144 -3.66 19.76 -18.72
C VAL A 144 -4.61 19.60 -17.54
N THR A 145 -5.37 20.65 -17.28
CA THR A 145 -6.51 20.69 -16.36
C THR A 145 -7.64 19.82 -16.89
N ALA A 146 -8.14 18.88 -16.07
CA ALA A 146 -9.52 18.41 -16.12
C ALA A 146 -9.89 17.77 -14.77
N GLU A 147 -10.87 18.37 -14.12
CA GLU A 147 -11.53 17.87 -12.93
C GLU A 147 -12.32 16.58 -13.26
N ALA A 148 -12.15 15.54 -12.45
CA ALA A 148 -13.08 14.40 -12.43
C ALA A 148 -13.38 14.03 -10.98
N LYS A 149 -14.61 14.35 -10.58
CA LYS A 149 -15.25 14.06 -9.28
C LYS A 149 -15.07 12.59 -8.89
N CYS A 150 -14.44 12.34 -7.75
CA CYS A 150 -14.62 11.09 -7.00
C CYS A 150 -15.62 11.35 -5.87
N SER A 151 -16.89 11.03 -6.14
CA SER A 151 -17.94 10.98 -5.14
C SER A 151 -17.89 9.62 -4.45
N SER A 152 -17.24 9.55 -3.30
CA SER A 152 -17.52 8.53 -2.29
C SER A 152 -17.60 9.21 -0.92
N ASP A 153 -18.83 9.39 -0.48
CA ASP A 153 -19.24 10.09 0.75
C ASP A 153 -18.90 9.24 1.99
N SER A 154 -17.61 8.92 2.20
CA SER A 154 -17.13 8.34 3.44
C SER A 154 -16.82 9.46 4.42
N ARG A 155 -17.85 10.16 4.91
CA ARG A 155 -17.66 11.18 5.94
C ARG A 155 -16.88 10.56 7.11
N PRO A 156 -15.72 11.13 7.51
CA PRO A 156 -14.98 10.58 8.61
C PRO A 156 -15.81 10.69 9.89
N GLY A 157 -16.18 9.54 10.45
CA GLY A 157 -17.11 9.45 11.58
C GLY A 157 -16.48 9.72 12.94
N PHE A 158 -15.16 9.69 13.05
CA PHE A 158 -14.46 9.80 14.33
C PHE A 158 -13.65 11.09 14.39
N LYS A 159 -13.89 11.93 15.41
CA LYS A 159 -13.16 13.20 15.59
C LYS A 159 -12.33 13.17 16.85
N CYS A 160 -11.10 13.64 16.78
CA CYS A 160 -10.30 13.86 17.97
C CYS A 160 -10.90 15.00 18.82
N GLY A 161 -11.12 14.75 20.11
CA GLY A 161 -11.64 15.74 21.04
C GLY A 161 -10.67 16.87 21.41
N ILE A 162 -9.38 16.76 21.04
CA ILE A 162 -8.33 17.73 21.42
C ILE A 162 -7.98 18.65 20.24
N CYS A 163 -7.75 18.09 19.04
CA CYS A 163 -7.34 18.87 17.88
C CYS A 163 -8.35 18.86 16.71
N HIS A 164 -9.54 18.30 16.92
CA HIS A 164 -10.63 18.25 15.94
C HIS A 164 -10.31 17.58 14.59
N GLU A 165 -9.19 16.87 14.48
CA GLU A 165 -8.87 16.02 13.33
C GLU A 165 -9.91 14.90 13.16
N CYS A 166 -10.23 14.56 11.91
CA CYS A 166 -11.27 13.61 11.55
C CYS A 166 -10.66 12.33 10.94
N PHE A 167 -11.18 11.18 11.35
CA PHE A 167 -10.69 9.84 11.01
C PHE A 167 -11.83 8.95 10.53
N HIS A 168 -11.51 8.00 9.64
CA HIS A 168 -12.48 7.05 9.10
C HIS A 168 -12.77 5.87 10.05
N THR A 169 -11.89 5.59 11.00
CA THR A 169 -12.05 4.48 11.97
C THR A 169 -11.72 4.93 13.40
N GLU A 170 -12.36 4.28 14.38
CA GLU A 170 -12.11 4.53 15.80
C GLU A 170 -10.66 4.20 16.20
N ILE A 171 -10.09 3.15 15.60
CA ILE A 171 -8.71 2.70 15.86
C ILE A 171 -7.72 3.80 15.46
N ALA A 172 -7.89 4.41 14.29
CA ALA A 172 -7.04 5.51 13.84
C ALA A 172 -7.14 6.73 14.79
N CYS A 173 -8.34 7.04 15.27
CA CYS A 173 -8.55 8.11 16.26
C CYS A 173 -7.89 7.80 17.61
N LYS A 174 -7.95 6.54 18.10
CA LYS A 174 -7.27 6.10 19.33
C LYS A 174 -5.75 6.14 19.21
N PHE A 175 -5.20 5.72 18.06
CA PHE A 175 -3.78 5.86 17.78
C PHE A 175 -3.37 7.32 17.75
N HIS A 176 -4.11 8.17 17.03
CA HIS A 176 -3.85 9.61 17.04
C HIS A 176 -3.82 10.18 18.47
N PHE A 177 -4.79 9.84 19.32
CA PHE A 177 -4.80 10.29 20.71
C PHE A 177 -3.54 9.87 21.48
N LYS A 178 -3.18 8.58 21.41
CA LYS A 178 -2.05 8.01 22.14
C LYS A 178 -0.68 8.58 21.72
N PHE A 179 -0.55 9.06 20.49
CA PHE A 179 0.73 9.51 19.93
C PHE A 179 0.86 11.03 19.82
N SER A 180 -0.23 11.73 19.51
CA SER A 180 -0.24 13.19 19.33
C SER A 180 -0.52 13.93 20.63
N HIS A 181 -1.28 13.30 21.54
CA HIS A 181 -1.72 13.88 22.82
C HIS A 181 -1.24 13.03 24.01
N LYS A 182 -0.09 12.37 23.86
CA LYS A 182 0.45 11.41 24.85
C LYS A 182 0.65 12.00 26.25
N ASP A 183 0.76 13.33 26.34
CA ASP A 183 1.05 14.08 27.56
C ASP A 183 -0.16 14.92 28.06
N LEU A 184 -1.37 14.61 27.57
CA LEU A 184 -2.67 15.18 27.98
C LEU A 184 -3.55 14.11 28.63
#